data_AF-A0A3B9EFJ7-F1
#
_entry.id   AF-A0A3B9EFJ7-F1
#
_cell.length_a   1.000
_cell.length_b   1.000
_cell.length_c   1.000
_cell.angle_alpha   90.00
_cell.angle_beta   90.00
_cell.angle_gamma   90.00
#
_symmetry.space_group_name_H-M   'P 1'
#
loop_
_entity.id
_entity.type
_entity.pdbx_description
1 polymer ?
#
loop_
_entity_poly.entity_id
_entity_poly.type
_entity_poly.pdbx_seq_one_letter_code
_entity_poly.pdbx_strand_id
1 'polypeptide(L)'
;MARETIRREAAVRACMARFNGKELRYGVADCVRLVGHSMHKLGVGAPLLKGVRYRSELGAAKALKGLGFADLAEAVDALGFVRIGAAMAWPGDIIAGPSREDGPFRLALSVAHEYGAVRTLAFGPTPDGRVICGVGKPDLSHPDVIAWRVAHG
;
A
#
# COMPACT_ATOMS: atom_id res chain seq x y z
N MET A 1 0.31 -16.90 17.79
CA MET A 1 -0.77 -15.94 17.48
C MET A 1 -0.57 -14.59 18.18
N ALA A 2 -0.58 -14.47 19.51
CA ALA A 2 -0.43 -13.16 20.20
C ALA A 2 0.82 -12.34 19.79
N ARG A 3 1.98 -13.00 19.65
CA ARG A 3 3.23 -12.34 19.21
C ARG A 3 3.15 -11.77 17.79
N GLU A 4 2.43 -12.45 16.88
CA GLU A 4 2.26 -12.01 15.50
C GLU A 4 1.31 -10.82 15.42
N THR A 5 0.20 -10.85 16.18
CA THR A 5 -0.69 -9.70 16.32
C THR A 5 0.06 -8.45 16.80
N ILE A 6 0.86 -8.57 17.87
CA ILE A 6 1.67 -7.45 18.40
C ILE A 6 2.64 -6.90 17.36
N ARG A 7 3.30 -7.78 16.60
CA ARG A 7 4.24 -7.39 15.53
C ARG A 7 3.53 -6.61 14.43
N ARG A 8 2.38 -7.08 13.99
CA ARG A 8 1.58 -6.46 12.92
C ARG A 8 1.06 -5.09 13.32
N GLU A 9 0.51 -4.97 14.52
CA GLU A 9 0.09 -3.68 15.05
C GLU A 9 1.27 -2.71 15.20
N ALA A 10 2.44 -3.19 15.62
CA ALA A 10 3.63 -2.36 15.70
C ALA A 10 4.08 -1.87 14.31
N ALA A 11 3.98 -2.71 13.28
CA ALA A 11 4.28 -2.33 11.90
C ALA A 11 3.31 -1.24 11.39
N VAL A 12 2.01 -1.38 11.66
CA VAL A 12 1.01 -0.36 11.30
C VAL A 12 1.23 0.94 12.07
N ARG A 13 1.49 0.89 13.38
CA ARG A 13 1.83 2.09 14.17
C ARG A 13 3.06 2.81 13.63
N ALA A 14 4.08 2.06 13.18
CA ALA A 14 5.26 2.66 12.54
C ALA A 14 4.92 3.33 11.20
N CYS A 15 4.03 2.73 10.40
CA CYS A 15 3.52 3.37 9.18
C CYS A 15 2.75 4.66 9.52
N MET A 16 1.86 4.64 10.50
CA MET A 16 1.15 5.84 10.96
C MET A 16 2.11 6.94 11.40
N ALA A 17 3.09 6.62 12.24
CA ALA A 17 4.07 7.59 12.73
C ALA A 17 4.87 8.24 11.58
N ARG A 18 5.11 7.51 10.49
CA ARG A 18 5.87 8.00 9.34
C ARG A 18 5.02 8.79 8.34
N PHE A 19 3.79 8.34 8.06
CA PHE A 19 3.01 8.83 6.92
C PHE A 19 1.72 9.55 7.30
N ASN A 20 1.09 9.26 8.44
CA ASN A 20 -0.19 9.86 8.78
C ASN A 20 -0.10 11.39 8.85
N GLY A 21 -1.03 12.07 8.18
CA GLY A 21 -1.06 13.52 8.03
C GLY A 21 -0.02 14.10 7.06
N LYS A 22 0.75 13.26 6.35
CA LYS A 22 1.72 13.72 5.34
C LYS A 22 1.05 13.85 3.98
N GLU A 23 1.35 14.94 3.29
CA GLU A 23 0.96 15.13 1.90
C GLU A 23 1.69 14.17 0.96
N LEU A 24 1.03 13.80 -0.14
CA LEU A 24 1.59 12.97 -1.20
C LEU A 24 2.83 13.65 -1.79
N ARG A 25 3.96 12.95 -1.73
CA ARG A 25 5.19 13.34 -2.38
C ARG A 25 5.84 12.11 -2.99
N TYR A 26 5.72 12.01 -4.31
CA TYR A 26 6.28 10.92 -5.11
C TYR A 26 7.76 10.66 -4.79
N GLY A 27 8.06 9.40 -4.48
CA GLY A 27 9.38 8.90 -4.13
C GLY A 27 9.71 9.01 -2.65
N VAL A 28 8.90 9.70 -1.85
CA VAL A 28 9.18 9.98 -0.42
C VAL A 28 8.04 9.58 0.50
N ALA A 29 6.84 10.06 0.23
CA ALA A 29 5.61 9.80 0.97
C ALA A 29 4.51 9.52 -0.07
N ASP A 30 4.43 8.27 -0.50
CA ASP A 30 3.43 7.78 -1.45
C ASP A 30 3.01 6.35 -1.08
N CYS A 31 2.02 5.82 -1.79
CA CYS A 31 1.44 4.50 -1.53
C CYS A 31 2.48 3.36 -1.65
N VAL A 32 3.43 3.46 -2.58
CA VAL A 32 4.49 2.47 -2.79
C VAL A 32 5.49 2.50 -1.63
N ARG A 33 5.88 3.70 -1.18
CA ARG A 33 6.76 3.89 -0.01
C ARG A 33 6.07 3.46 1.29
N LEU A 34 4.76 3.68 1.41
CA LEU A 34 3.96 3.22 2.54
C LEU A 34 3.95 1.69 2.63
N VAL A 35 3.60 1.00 1.55
CA VAL A 35 3.61 -0.46 1.49
C VAL A 35 5.01 -1.04 1.74
N GLY A 36 6.03 -0.49 1.08
CA GLY A 36 7.42 -0.92 1.30
C GLY A 36 7.87 -0.74 2.75
N HIS A 37 7.40 0.31 3.45
CA HIS A 37 7.67 0.49 4.87
C HIS A 37 6.96 -0.54 5.74
N SER A 38 5.68 -0.84 5.45
CA SER A 38 4.93 -1.89 6.14
C SER A 38 5.64 -3.24 6.02
N MET A 39 6.01 -3.63 4.80
CA MET A 39 6.77 -4.86 4.53
C MET A 39 8.06 -4.91 5.34
N HIS A 40 8.85 -3.84 5.32
CA HIS A 40 10.09 -3.77 6.09
C HIS A 40 9.86 -3.94 7.60
N LYS A 41 8.82 -3.30 8.16
CA LYS A 41 8.46 -3.45 9.58
C LYS A 41 7.91 -4.83 9.93
N LEU A 42 7.34 -5.52 8.96
CA LEU A 42 6.99 -6.94 9.02
C LEU A 42 8.18 -7.85 8.70
N GLY A 43 9.41 -7.34 8.53
CA GLY A 43 10.60 -8.16 8.24
C GLY A 43 10.59 -8.80 6.86
N VAL A 44 9.77 -8.29 5.94
CA VAL A 44 9.67 -8.74 4.54
C VAL A 44 10.45 -7.78 3.64
N GLY A 45 11.28 -8.34 2.76
CA GLY A 45 12.04 -7.55 1.80
C GLY A 45 11.15 -6.92 0.73
N ALA A 46 11.49 -5.71 0.29
CA ALA A 46 10.86 -5.03 -0.85
C ALA A 46 11.85 -4.90 -2.03
N PRO A 47 12.25 -6.01 -2.67
CA PRO A 47 13.32 -6.02 -3.68
C PRO A 47 13.01 -5.11 -4.87
N LEU A 48 11.74 -5.03 -5.28
CA LEU A 48 11.28 -4.18 -6.38
C LEU A 48 11.45 -2.68 -6.12
N LEU A 49 11.69 -2.26 -4.87
CA LEU A 49 11.95 -0.86 -4.54
C LEU A 49 13.44 -0.52 -4.48
N LYS A 50 14.33 -1.52 -4.57
CA LYS A 50 15.77 -1.33 -4.47
C LYS A 50 16.28 -0.53 -5.67
N GLY A 51 16.87 0.64 -5.41
CA GLY A 51 17.43 1.51 -6.45
C GLY A 51 16.40 2.35 -7.23
N VAL A 52 15.09 2.11 -7.03
CA VAL A 52 14.04 2.84 -7.74
C VAL A 52 13.91 4.27 -7.22
N ARG A 53 14.03 5.24 -8.13
CA ARG A 53 13.91 6.67 -7.86
C ARG A 53 12.94 7.32 -8.83
N TYR A 54 12.04 8.14 -8.30
CA TYR A 54 11.11 8.98 -9.05
C TYR A 54 10.73 10.17 -8.16
N ARG A 55 10.23 11.26 -8.77
CA ARG A 55 9.82 12.50 -8.08
C ARG A 55 8.46 13.05 -8.55
N SER A 56 7.80 12.31 -9.44
CA SER A 56 6.50 12.65 -10.00
C SER A 56 5.76 11.36 -10.36
N GLU A 57 4.46 11.49 -10.61
CA GLU A 57 3.59 10.43 -11.10
C GLU A 57 4.10 9.81 -12.40
N LEU A 58 4.34 10.64 -13.42
CA LEU A 58 4.91 10.18 -14.68
C LEU A 58 6.26 9.46 -14.49
N GLY A 59 7.09 9.93 -13.55
CA GLY A 59 8.34 9.27 -13.19
C GLY A 59 8.12 7.91 -12.53
N ALA A 60 7.11 7.79 -11.66
CA ALA A 60 6.71 6.54 -11.03
C ALA A 60 6.19 5.55 -12.09
N ALA A 61 5.35 6.00 -13.02
CA ALA A 61 4.82 5.19 -14.12
C ALA A 61 5.95 4.66 -15.02
N LYS A 62 6.92 5.52 -15.36
CA LYS A 62 8.13 5.12 -16.10
C LYS A 62 8.98 4.11 -15.33
N ALA A 63 9.12 4.28 -14.02
CA ALA A 63 9.86 3.33 -13.18
C ALA A 63 9.17 1.97 -13.13
N LEU A 64 7.84 1.95 -12.98
CA LEU A 64 7.04 0.73 -12.99
C LEU A 64 7.17 -0.02 -14.32
N LYS A 65 7.01 0.69 -15.43
CA LYS A 65 7.22 0.13 -16.78
C LYS A 65 8.65 -0.36 -17.00
N GLY A 66 9.65 0.37 -16.48
CA GLY A 66 11.05 -0.01 -16.55
C GLY A 66 11.39 -1.30 -15.78
N LEU A 67 10.57 -1.65 -14.78
CA LEU A 67 10.64 -2.94 -14.07
C LEU A 67 9.88 -4.05 -14.81
N GLY A 68 9.19 -3.74 -15.90
CA GLY A 68 8.44 -4.70 -16.72
C GLY A 68 6.98 -4.89 -16.32
N PHE A 69 6.43 -4.07 -15.41
CA PHE A 69 5.05 -4.21 -14.93
C PHE A 69 4.12 -3.19 -15.60
N ALA A 70 2.90 -3.63 -15.92
CA ALA A 70 1.86 -2.79 -16.49
C ALA A 70 1.16 -1.91 -15.44
N ASP A 71 0.94 -2.45 -14.24
CA ASP A 71 0.30 -1.75 -13.12
C ASP A 71 0.86 -2.16 -11.75
N LEU A 72 0.39 -1.49 -10.69
CA LEU A 72 0.81 -1.76 -9.33
C LEU A 72 0.39 -3.14 -8.81
N ALA A 73 -0.72 -3.71 -9.29
CA ALA A 73 -1.16 -5.03 -8.84
C ALA A 73 -0.20 -6.11 -9.34
N GLU A 74 0.20 -6.04 -10.61
CA GLU A 74 1.18 -6.96 -11.18
C GLU A 74 2.53 -6.89 -10.44
N ALA A 75 2.98 -5.67 -10.09
CA ALA A 75 4.19 -5.50 -9.29
C ALA A 75 4.08 -6.12 -7.89
N VAL A 76 2.91 -6.05 -7.23
CA VAL A 76 2.71 -6.69 -5.92
C VAL A 76 2.61 -8.21 -6.05
N ASP A 77 1.96 -8.74 -7.10
CA ASP A 77 1.92 -10.18 -7.37
C ASP A 77 3.31 -10.76 -7.59
N ALA A 78 4.19 -10.03 -8.28
CA ALA A 78 5.57 -10.44 -8.52
C ALA A 78 6.41 -10.57 -7.23
N LEU A 79 5.94 -10.05 -6.10
CA LEU A 79 6.55 -10.29 -4.78
C LEU A 79 6.24 -11.68 -4.20
N GLY A 80 5.34 -12.44 -4.83
CA GLY A 80 5.01 -13.82 -4.44
C GLY A 80 4.05 -13.92 -3.24
N PHE A 81 3.33 -12.85 -2.91
CA PHE A 81 2.34 -12.88 -1.84
C PHE A 81 1.07 -13.61 -2.25
N VAL A 82 0.41 -14.25 -1.28
CA VAL A 82 -0.88 -14.88 -1.49
C VAL A 82 -1.97 -13.81 -1.57
N ARG A 83 -2.72 -13.80 -2.67
CA ARG A 83 -3.94 -13.01 -2.78
C ARG A 83 -5.00 -13.56 -1.81
N ILE A 84 -5.66 -12.67 -1.10
CA ILE A 84 -6.71 -12.99 -0.12
C ILE A 84 -7.95 -12.12 -0.39
N GLY A 85 -9.10 -12.51 0.16
CA GLY A 85 -10.23 -11.58 0.24
C GLY A 85 -9.91 -10.45 1.22
N ALA A 86 -10.35 -9.22 0.93
CA ALA A 86 -10.08 -8.07 1.82
C ALA A 86 -10.61 -8.29 3.25
N ALA A 87 -11.73 -9.01 3.40
CA ALA A 87 -12.27 -9.41 4.71
C ALA A 87 -11.34 -10.34 5.52
N MET A 88 -10.35 -10.97 4.87
CA MET A 88 -9.33 -11.82 5.50
C MET A 88 -8.03 -11.07 5.82
N ALA A 89 -7.95 -9.78 5.46
CA ALA A 89 -6.76 -8.97 5.66
C ALA A 89 -6.47 -8.77 7.15
N TRP A 90 -5.20 -8.82 7.51
CA TRP A 90 -4.72 -8.53 8.85
C TRP A 90 -3.99 -7.18 8.84
N PRO A 91 -3.82 -6.53 10.01
CA PRO A 91 -3.00 -5.32 10.09
C PRO A 91 -1.63 -5.52 9.41
N GLY A 92 -1.25 -4.57 8.57
CA GLY A 92 -0.01 -4.59 7.79
C GLY A 92 -0.10 -5.25 6.41
N ASP A 93 -1.19 -5.97 6.11
CA ASP A 93 -1.44 -6.53 4.77
C ASP A 93 -1.69 -5.41 3.74
N ILE A 94 -1.45 -5.73 2.47
CA ILE A 94 -1.56 -4.76 1.36
C ILE A 94 -2.96 -4.85 0.78
N ILE A 95 -3.59 -3.71 0.55
CA ILE A 95 -4.86 -3.59 -0.17
C ILE A 95 -4.65 -2.63 -1.34
N ALA A 96 -5.03 -3.04 -2.55
CA ALA A 96 -5.20 -2.18 -3.71
C ALA A 96 -6.69 -1.88 -3.90
N GLY A 97 -7.01 -0.62 -4.20
CA GLY A 97 -8.35 -0.18 -4.56
C GLY A 97 -8.30 0.84 -5.68
N PRO A 98 -9.46 1.20 -6.27
CA PRO A 98 -9.52 2.15 -7.37
C PRO A 98 -8.90 3.49 -6.97
N SER A 99 -8.12 4.06 -7.88
CA SER A 99 -7.63 5.43 -7.80
C SER A 99 -8.50 6.34 -8.65
N ARG A 100 -8.17 7.64 -8.69
CA ARG A 100 -8.88 8.62 -9.51
C ARG A 100 -8.49 8.61 -10.99
N GLU A 101 -7.42 7.90 -11.36
CA GLU A 101 -6.78 8.03 -12.68
C GLU A 101 -6.85 6.73 -13.48
N ASP A 102 -6.98 6.84 -14.81
CA ASP A 102 -6.79 5.71 -15.72
C ASP A 102 -5.29 5.40 -15.93
N GLY A 103 -4.97 4.17 -16.34
CA GLY A 103 -3.61 3.76 -16.69
C GLY A 103 -2.87 2.99 -15.58
N PRO A 104 -1.52 3.08 -15.49
CA PRO A 104 -0.71 2.21 -14.62
C PRO A 104 -0.98 2.43 -13.11
N PHE A 105 -1.62 3.54 -12.76
CA PHE A 105 -2.05 3.88 -11.41
C PHE A 105 -3.57 3.87 -11.24
N ARG A 106 -4.30 3.11 -12.07
CA ARG A 106 -5.73 2.82 -11.86
C ARG A 106 -6.05 2.24 -10.48
N LEU A 107 -5.04 1.64 -9.85
CA LEU A 107 -5.09 1.20 -8.46
C LEU A 107 -4.14 2.03 -7.60
N ALA A 108 -4.58 2.37 -6.39
CA ALA A 108 -3.75 2.90 -5.32
C ALA A 108 -3.54 1.85 -4.24
N LEU A 109 -2.31 1.77 -3.72
CA LEU A 109 -1.98 0.85 -2.62
C LEU A 109 -2.26 1.49 -1.25
N SER A 110 -2.69 0.66 -0.33
CA SER A 110 -2.92 1.00 1.07
C SER A 110 -2.48 -0.15 1.97
N VAL A 111 -2.37 0.14 3.26
CA VAL A 111 -2.01 -0.85 4.30
C VAL A 111 -3.21 -1.04 5.21
N ALA A 112 -3.62 -2.29 5.40
CA ALA A 112 -4.68 -2.63 6.36
C ALA A 112 -4.30 -2.13 7.75
N HIS A 113 -5.15 -1.29 8.34
CA HIS A 113 -4.98 -0.75 9.69
C HIS A 113 -5.60 -1.71 10.72
N GLU A 114 -6.75 -2.28 10.37
CA GLU A 114 -7.53 -3.19 11.20
C GLU A 114 -7.82 -4.50 10.46
N TYR A 115 -8.20 -5.53 11.21
CA TYR A 115 -8.64 -6.80 10.65
C TYR A 115 -9.82 -6.61 9.69
N GLY A 116 -9.83 -7.41 8.62
CA GLY A 116 -10.82 -7.34 7.56
C GLY A 116 -10.76 -6.07 6.71
N ALA A 117 -9.65 -5.32 6.79
CA ALA A 117 -9.48 -4.04 6.10
C ALA A 117 -10.63 -3.04 6.34
N VAL A 118 -11.30 -3.13 7.49
CA VAL A 118 -12.38 -2.19 7.89
C VAL A 118 -11.88 -0.76 7.87
N ARG A 119 -10.60 -0.58 8.23
CA ARG A 119 -9.84 0.65 8.02
C ARG A 119 -8.51 0.36 7.35
N THR A 120 -8.06 1.30 6.53
CA THR A 120 -6.78 1.27 5.84
C THR A 120 -6.06 2.61 5.99
N LEU A 121 -4.74 2.55 6.12
CA LEU A 121 -3.87 3.72 5.97
C LEU A 121 -3.57 3.90 4.47
N ALA A 122 -4.00 5.02 3.89
CA ALA A 122 -3.93 5.27 2.45
C ALA A 122 -3.70 6.76 2.17
N PHE A 123 -3.18 7.09 0.98
CA PHE A 123 -3.16 8.46 0.47
C PHE A 123 -4.48 8.73 -0.26
N GLY A 124 -5.20 9.76 0.16
CA GLY A 124 -6.50 10.11 -0.40
C GLY A 124 -6.72 11.62 -0.48
N PRO A 125 -7.66 12.07 -1.33
CA PRO A 125 -7.96 13.48 -1.51
C PRO A 125 -8.64 14.08 -0.28
N THR A 126 -8.30 15.32 0.04
CA THR A 126 -8.97 16.15 1.05
C THR A 126 -9.88 17.19 0.37
N PRO A 127 -10.85 17.79 1.10
CA PRO A 127 -11.79 18.77 0.53
C PRO A 127 -11.12 19.99 -0.12
N ASP A 128 -9.92 20.35 0.32
CA ASP A 128 -9.10 21.44 -0.21
C ASP A 128 -8.20 21.02 -1.40
N GLY A 129 -8.41 19.82 -1.95
CA GLY A 129 -7.74 19.35 -3.16
C GLY A 129 -6.34 18.77 -2.95
N ARG A 130 -5.82 18.74 -1.71
CA ARG A 130 -4.57 18.04 -1.39
C ARG A 130 -4.78 16.53 -1.37
N VAL A 131 -3.69 15.77 -1.44
CA VAL A 131 -3.70 14.33 -1.20
C VAL A 131 -2.88 14.05 0.04
N ILE A 132 -3.49 13.51 1.08
CA ILE A 132 -2.88 13.29 2.40
C ILE A 132 -3.02 11.83 2.79
N CYS A 133 -1.99 11.28 3.45
CA CYS A 133 -2.09 9.97 4.04
C CYS A 133 -2.90 10.00 5.35
N GLY A 134 -3.91 9.15 5.45
CA GLY A 134 -4.78 9.07 6.61
C GLY A 134 -5.43 7.70 6.76
N VAL A 135 -6.05 7.47 7.91
CA VAL A 135 -6.82 6.24 8.19
C VAL A 135 -8.27 6.45 7.77
N GLY A 136 -8.69 5.77 6.72
CA GLY A 136 -10.05 5.84 6.16
C GLY A 136 -10.73 4.48 6.08
N LYS A 137 -12.02 4.48 5.76
CA LYS A 137 -12.79 3.29 5.39
C LYS A 137 -12.66 3.08 3.88
N PRO A 138 -12.06 1.98 3.40
CA PRO A 138 -12.04 1.66 1.98
C PRO A 138 -13.41 1.17 1.50
N ASP A 139 -13.71 1.35 0.21
CA ASP A 139 -14.83 0.66 -0.42
C ASP A 139 -14.39 -0.74 -0.85
N LEU A 140 -14.61 -1.72 0.02
CA LEU A 140 -14.27 -3.11 -0.23
C LEU A 140 -15.26 -3.82 -1.17
N SER A 141 -16.36 -3.16 -1.55
CA SER A 141 -17.34 -3.74 -2.47
C SER A 141 -16.97 -3.54 -3.94
N HIS A 142 -16.01 -2.65 -4.21
CA HIS A 142 -15.55 -2.37 -5.56
C HIS A 142 -14.87 -3.60 -6.19
N PRO A 143 -15.20 -3.97 -7.44
CA PRO A 143 -14.74 -5.22 -8.06
C PRO A 143 -13.22 -5.30 -8.24
N ASP A 144 -12.55 -4.16 -8.35
CA ASP A 144 -11.09 -4.07 -8.52
C ASP A 144 -10.29 -4.09 -7.20
N VAL A 145 -10.95 -4.36 -6.06
CA VAL A 145 -10.23 -4.48 -4.78
C VAL A 145 -9.44 -5.78 -4.75
N ILE A 146 -8.14 -5.66 -4.50
CA ILE A 146 -7.23 -6.79 -4.38
C ILE A 146 -6.50 -6.69 -3.04
N ALA A 147 -6.34 -7.80 -2.34
CA ALA A 147 -5.62 -7.86 -1.08
C ALA A 147 -4.55 -8.94 -1.10
N TRP A 148 -3.43 -8.69 -0.43
CA TRP A 148 -2.32 -9.65 -0.31
C TRP A 148 -1.90 -9.81 1.15
N ARG A 149 -1.71 -11.07 1.57
CA ARG A 149 -1.13 -11.41 2.87
C ARG A 149 0.37 -11.09 2.85
N VAL A 150 0.80 -10.15 3.68
CA VAL A 150 2.22 -9.84 3.86
C VAL A 150 2.76 -10.62 5.06
N ALA A 151 3.74 -11.49 4.80
CA ALA A 151 4.32 -12.45 5.73
C ALA A 151 3.40 -13.61 6.15
N HIS A 152 3.95 -14.83 6.14
CA HIS A 152 3.46 -15.96 6.90
C HIS A 152 4.27 -16.04 8.19
N GLY A 153 3.61 -15.89 9.32
CA GLY A 153 4.12 -16.21 10.66
C GLY A 153 3.22 -17.25 11.28
#